data_AF-A0A0L7SZW8-F1
#
_entry.id   AF-A0A0L7SZW8-F1
#
_cell.length_a   1.000
_cell.length_b   1.000
_cell.length_c   1.000
_cell.angle_alpha   90.00
_cell.angle_beta   90.00
_cell.angle_gamma   90.00
#
_symmetry.space_group_name_H-M   'P 1'
#
loop_
_entity.id
_entity.type
_entity.pdbx_description
1 polymer ?
#
loop_
_entity_poly.entity_id
_entity_poly.type
_entity_poly.pdbx_seq_one_letter_code
_entity_poly.pdbx_strand_id
1 'polypeptide(L)'
;MKFRPRNLRAIAECIIGDNQVFTYRSSSFITEFFQECDLDFVHDGSTRWIWTVERLEELLQEPQPKAYALPESFVQVLRVLMLKEDASDEDPERKDALNELNKPLIREGYEAFFDDDNLLYIRHIGTKIVSMTNNPHRPFTPQELKRRSLLIQYLDTCSEDELIEEILLPLFRQLGFHRVSASGHKDKALEYGKDIWMRYTLPTQHVLYFGIQAKKGKLDASGVSKASNVNVSEIHNQVLMMLGHEIFDPESSRKVLVDHAFIVAGGEITKQARNWLGGKLDASKRSQIMFMDRDDILNLYTVSSIPLPKEIFHHEGSINSDEVPF
;
A
#
# COMPACT_ATOMS: atom_id res chain seq x y z
N MET A 1 6.96 8.18 -18.67
CA MET A 1 8.11 7.28 -18.93
C MET A 1 8.19 7.04 -20.43
N LYS A 2 9.32 6.61 -21.01
CA LYS A 2 9.37 6.34 -22.46
C LYS A 2 10.11 5.06 -22.78
N PHE A 3 9.37 4.04 -23.17
CA PHE A 3 9.93 2.81 -23.70
C PHE A 3 10.44 3.03 -25.13
N ARG A 4 11.38 2.20 -25.57
CA ARG A 4 11.90 2.25 -26.94
C ARG A 4 10.81 1.77 -27.91
N PRO A 5 10.63 2.42 -29.08
CA PRO A 5 9.56 2.07 -30.02
C PRO A 5 9.53 0.59 -30.42
N ARG A 6 10.70 -0.04 -30.58
CA ARG A 6 10.80 -1.47 -30.89
C ARG A 6 10.20 -2.37 -29.81
N ASN A 7 10.43 -2.03 -28.54
CA ASN A 7 9.95 -2.84 -27.42
C ASN A 7 8.44 -2.61 -27.21
N LEU A 8 7.98 -1.38 -27.37
CA LEU A 8 6.57 -1.06 -27.29
C LEU A 8 5.76 -1.72 -28.42
N ARG A 9 6.32 -1.77 -29.64
CA ARG A 9 5.74 -2.53 -30.74
C ARG A 9 5.62 -4.03 -30.43
N ALA A 10 6.64 -4.64 -29.83
CA ALA A 10 6.56 -6.05 -29.45
C ALA A 10 5.48 -6.31 -28.38
N ILE A 11 5.28 -5.37 -27.43
CA ILE A 11 4.15 -5.44 -26.48
C ILE A 11 2.82 -5.29 -27.21
N ALA A 12 2.71 -4.34 -28.14
CA ALA A 12 1.51 -4.17 -28.97
C ALA A 12 1.18 -5.43 -29.79
N GLU A 13 2.20 -6.09 -30.37
CA GLU A 13 2.04 -7.36 -31.09
C GLU A 13 1.53 -8.49 -30.18
N CYS A 14 1.88 -8.49 -28.89
CA CYS A 14 1.26 -9.40 -27.90
C CYS A 14 -0.22 -9.07 -27.67
N ILE A 15 -0.57 -7.79 -27.52
CA ILE A 15 -1.95 -7.35 -27.28
C ILE A 15 -2.85 -7.69 -28.47
N ILE A 16 -2.43 -7.37 -29.69
CA ILE A 16 -3.25 -7.59 -30.88
C ILE A 16 -3.19 -9.04 -31.40
N GLY A 17 -2.34 -9.88 -30.81
CA GLY A 17 -2.12 -11.27 -31.23
C GLY A 17 -1.51 -11.38 -32.63
N ASP A 18 -0.64 -10.44 -33.02
CA ASP A 18 0.19 -10.54 -34.22
C ASP A 18 1.53 -11.25 -33.88
N ASN A 19 1.44 -12.26 -33.01
CA ASN A 19 2.51 -13.18 -32.67
C ASN A 19 1.92 -14.61 -32.53
N GLN A 20 2.78 -15.61 -32.33
CA GLN A 20 2.35 -17.01 -32.30
C GLN A 20 1.76 -17.45 -30.96
N VAL A 21 1.86 -16.63 -29.92
CA VAL A 21 1.61 -17.02 -28.53
C VAL A 21 0.30 -16.45 -28.00
N PHE A 22 -0.17 -15.32 -28.54
CA PHE A 22 -1.38 -14.64 -28.10
C PHE A 22 -2.46 -14.72 -29.17
N THR A 23 -3.71 -14.81 -28.72
CA THR A 23 -4.89 -14.86 -29.60
C THR A 23 -5.00 -13.61 -30.47
N TYR A 24 -5.15 -13.82 -31.77
CA TYR A 24 -5.37 -12.75 -32.75
C TYR A 24 -6.60 -11.91 -32.40
N ARG A 25 -6.44 -10.58 -32.35
CA ARG A 25 -7.54 -9.62 -32.15
C ARG A 25 -7.74 -8.75 -33.38
N SER A 26 -8.95 -8.78 -33.94
CA SER A 26 -9.40 -7.83 -34.97
C SER A 26 -9.66 -6.44 -34.36
N SER A 27 -9.95 -5.42 -35.17
CA SER A 27 -10.24 -4.07 -34.66
C SER A 27 -11.38 -4.01 -33.63
N SER A 28 -12.43 -4.82 -33.80
CA SER A 28 -13.52 -4.92 -32.81
C SER A 28 -13.04 -5.55 -31.51
N PHE A 29 -12.26 -6.63 -31.59
CA PHE A 29 -11.71 -7.32 -30.41
C PHE A 29 -10.61 -6.52 -29.71
N ILE A 30 -9.89 -5.64 -30.41
CA ILE A 30 -8.97 -4.69 -29.78
C ILE A 30 -9.75 -3.68 -28.95
N THR A 31 -10.87 -3.17 -29.49
CA THR A 31 -11.74 -2.24 -28.75
C THR A 31 -12.32 -2.92 -27.51
N GLU A 32 -12.85 -4.14 -27.64
CA GLU A 32 -13.36 -4.93 -26.52
C GLU A 32 -12.29 -5.19 -25.45
N PHE A 33 -11.08 -5.58 -25.87
CA PHE A 33 -9.96 -5.78 -24.94
C PHE A 33 -9.62 -4.51 -24.13
N PHE A 34 -9.59 -3.33 -24.76
CA PHE A 34 -9.33 -2.10 -24.02
C PHE A 34 -10.50 -1.72 -23.10
N GLN A 35 -11.75 -2.02 -23.48
CA GLN A 35 -12.91 -1.87 -22.60
C GLN A 35 -12.84 -2.78 -21.38
N GLU A 36 -12.38 -4.03 -21.54
CA GLU A 36 -12.11 -4.96 -20.42
C GLU A 36 -10.99 -4.46 -19.50
N CYS A 37 -10.09 -3.62 -20.02
CA CYS A 37 -9.08 -2.91 -19.23
C CYS A 37 -9.62 -1.65 -18.54
N ASP A 38 -10.93 -1.39 -18.60
CA ASP A 38 -11.58 -0.15 -18.16
C ASP A 38 -11.06 1.11 -18.90
N LEU A 39 -10.69 0.97 -20.18
CA LEU A 39 -10.20 2.04 -21.04
C LEU A 39 -11.15 2.25 -22.23
N ASP A 40 -11.69 3.46 -22.37
CA ASP A 40 -12.63 3.84 -23.44
C ASP A 40 -11.94 4.06 -24.81
N PHE A 41 -10.96 3.24 -25.16
CA PHE A 41 -10.26 3.33 -26.44
C PHE A 41 -10.99 2.54 -27.53
N VAL A 42 -11.36 3.25 -28.60
CA VAL A 42 -12.01 2.65 -29.78
C VAL A 42 -11.05 2.63 -30.95
N HIS A 43 -10.80 1.44 -31.50
CA HIS A 43 -9.92 1.28 -32.64
C HIS A 43 -10.50 1.98 -33.88
N ASP A 44 -9.71 2.83 -34.53
CA ASP A 44 -10.18 3.78 -35.57
C ASP A 44 -10.12 3.25 -37.01
N GLY A 45 -9.63 2.01 -37.18
CA GLY A 45 -9.47 1.36 -38.49
C GLY A 45 -8.10 1.59 -39.14
N SER A 46 -7.20 2.30 -38.45
CA SER A 46 -5.80 2.38 -38.83
C SER A 46 -5.06 1.04 -38.60
N THR A 47 -3.75 1.02 -38.82
CA THR A 47 -2.96 -0.19 -38.66
C THR A 47 -2.92 -0.61 -37.19
N ARG A 48 -3.46 -1.80 -36.88
CA ARG A 48 -3.62 -2.34 -35.51
C ARG A 48 -2.41 -2.12 -34.59
N TRP A 49 -1.22 -2.58 -35.00
CA TRP A 49 -0.04 -2.43 -34.15
C TRP A 49 0.38 -0.97 -33.95
N ILE A 50 0.19 -0.10 -34.95
CA ILE A 50 0.53 1.34 -34.84
C ILE A 50 -0.42 1.98 -33.82
N TRP A 51 -1.73 1.75 -33.99
CA TRP A 51 -2.75 2.29 -33.11
C TRP A 51 -2.55 1.83 -31.66
N THR A 52 -2.27 0.55 -31.45
CA THR A 52 -2.02 0.00 -30.11
C THR A 52 -0.73 0.58 -29.50
N VAL A 53 0.34 0.78 -30.29
CA VAL A 53 1.56 1.45 -29.81
C VAL A 53 1.24 2.86 -29.31
N GLU A 54 0.47 3.65 -30.06
CA GLU A 54 0.11 5.01 -29.65
C GLU A 54 -0.66 5.04 -28.33
N ARG A 55 -1.62 4.13 -28.14
CA ARG A 55 -2.34 4.00 -26.87
C ARG A 55 -1.40 3.60 -25.74
N LEU A 56 -0.50 2.66 -25.95
CA LEU A 56 0.51 2.29 -24.94
C LEU A 56 1.47 3.43 -24.61
N GLU A 57 1.84 4.28 -25.58
CA GLU A 57 2.65 5.48 -25.34
C GLU A 57 1.93 6.48 -24.46
N GLU A 58 0.63 6.67 -24.70
CA GLU A 58 -0.27 7.52 -23.91
C GLU A 58 -0.33 7.05 -22.44
N LEU A 59 -0.60 5.77 -22.21
CA LEU A 59 -0.63 5.18 -20.86
C LEU A 59 0.73 5.31 -20.15
N LEU A 60 1.85 5.20 -20.88
CA LEU A 60 3.19 5.38 -20.29
C LEU A 60 3.50 6.83 -19.90
N GLN A 61 2.77 7.83 -20.41
CA GLN A 61 2.91 9.23 -19.99
C GLN A 61 2.16 9.57 -18.71
N GLU A 62 1.29 8.68 -18.22
CA GLU A 62 0.57 8.89 -16.97
C GLU A 62 1.52 8.99 -15.76
N PRO A 63 1.06 9.62 -14.65
CA PRO A 63 1.83 9.71 -13.42
C PRO A 63 2.25 8.33 -12.88
N GLN A 64 3.51 8.20 -12.49
CA GLN A 64 4.00 7.00 -11.82
C GLN A 64 3.64 7.05 -10.33
N PRO A 65 3.17 5.94 -9.72
CA PRO A 65 2.82 5.92 -8.31
C PRO A 65 4.05 6.04 -7.39
N LYS A 66 5.22 5.58 -7.86
CA LYS A 66 6.52 5.68 -7.19
C LYS A 66 7.65 5.60 -8.22
N ALA A 67 8.85 6.03 -7.84
CA ALA A 67 10.02 5.90 -8.70
C ALA A 67 10.23 4.43 -9.12
N TYR A 68 10.53 4.20 -10.41
CA TYR A 68 10.71 2.87 -11.01
C TYR A 68 9.46 1.98 -11.03
N ALA A 69 8.27 2.49 -10.71
CA ALA A 69 7.02 1.79 -10.97
C ALA A 69 6.40 2.24 -12.29
N LEU A 70 5.80 1.31 -13.02
CA LEU A 70 5.00 1.61 -14.20
C LEU A 70 3.67 2.29 -13.81
N PRO A 71 3.09 3.13 -14.69
CA PRO A 71 1.75 3.66 -14.50
C PRO A 71 0.70 2.56 -14.35
N GLU A 72 -0.36 2.85 -13.59
CA GLU A 72 -1.38 1.87 -13.21
C GLU A 72 -2.13 1.31 -14.42
N SER A 73 -2.62 2.18 -15.29
CA SER A 73 -3.36 1.79 -16.50
C SER A 73 -2.52 0.89 -17.42
N PHE A 74 -1.23 1.17 -17.56
CA PHE A 74 -0.31 0.35 -18.34
C PHE A 74 -0.13 -1.04 -17.71
N VAL A 75 -0.01 -1.13 -16.39
CA VAL A 75 0.06 -2.42 -15.69
C VAL A 75 -1.26 -3.19 -15.84
N GLN A 76 -2.40 -2.51 -15.77
CA GLN A 76 -3.72 -3.13 -15.92
C GLN A 76 -3.88 -3.79 -17.31
N VAL A 77 -3.47 -3.11 -18.38
CA VAL A 77 -3.45 -3.69 -19.73
C VAL A 77 -2.66 -5.00 -19.77
N LEU A 78 -1.48 -5.03 -19.14
CA LEU A 78 -0.65 -6.24 -19.11
C LEU A 78 -1.26 -7.34 -18.24
N ARG A 79 -1.97 -6.99 -17.16
CA ARG A 79 -2.69 -7.96 -16.31
C ARG A 79 -3.84 -8.62 -17.05
N VAL A 80 -4.69 -7.84 -17.70
CA VAL A 80 -5.81 -8.36 -18.51
C VAL A 80 -5.28 -9.24 -19.63
N LEU A 81 -4.22 -8.79 -20.33
CA LEU A 81 -3.55 -9.58 -21.37
C LEU A 81 -3.09 -10.95 -20.87
N MET A 82 -2.74 -11.08 -19.58
CA MET A 82 -2.14 -12.27 -18.97
C MET A 82 -3.10 -13.04 -18.04
N LEU A 83 -4.41 -12.82 -18.11
CA LEU A 83 -5.40 -13.61 -17.35
C LEU A 83 -5.24 -15.11 -17.60
N LYS A 84 -5.22 -15.92 -16.54
CA LYS A 84 -5.10 -17.38 -16.66
C LYS A 84 -6.27 -18.02 -17.40
N GLU A 85 -7.42 -17.38 -17.41
CA GLU A 85 -8.63 -17.82 -18.10
C GLU A 85 -8.48 -17.84 -19.63
N ASP A 86 -7.58 -17.00 -20.16
CA ASP A 86 -7.24 -16.95 -21.59
C ASP A 86 -6.13 -17.95 -21.99
N ALA A 87 -5.73 -18.85 -21.08
CA ALA A 87 -4.70 -19.84 -21.39
C ALA A 87 -5.16 -20.78 -22.51
N SER A 88 -4.25 -21.09 -23.44
CA SER A 88 -4.50 -22.10 -24.46
C SER A 88 -4.26 -23.50 -23.90
N ASP A 89 -4.83 -24.53 -24.53
CA ASP A 89 -4.59 -25.93 -24.16
C ASP A 89 -3.10 -26.31 -24.26
N GLU A 90 -2.33 -25.63 -25.12
CA GLU A 90 -0.89 -25.85 -25.31
C GLU A 90 -0.03 -25.11 -24.27
N ASP A 91 -0.56 -24.05 -23.63
CA ASP A 91 0.10 -23.25 -22.60
C ASP A 91 -0.83 -22.94 -21.41
N PRO A 92 -1.30 -23.96 -20.66
CA PRO A 92 -2.29 -23.81 -19.59
C PRO A 92 -1.78 -22.94 -18.43
N GLU A 93 -0.46 -22.88 -18.25
CA GLU A 93 0.17 -22.05 -17.21
C GLU A 93 0.61 -20.68 -17.74
N ARG A 94 0.36 -20.36 -19.02
CA ARG A 94 0.77 -19.11 -19.66
C ARG A 94 2.29 -18.84 -19.59
N LYS A 95 3.11 -19.90 -19.57
CA LYS A 95 4.57 -19.84 -19.50
C LYS A 95 5.17 -19.27 -20.77
N ASP A 96 4.69 -19.69 -21.93
CA ASP A 96 5.16 -19.19 -23.21
C ASP A 96 4.70 -17.75 -23.43
N ALA A 97 3.46 -17.43 -23.04
CA ALA A 97 2.97 -16.05 -23.03
C ALA A 97 3.81 -15.14 -22.14
N LEU A 98 4.17 -15.61 -20.94
CA LEU A 98 5.01 -14.86 -20.01
C LEU A 98 6.43 -14.66 -20.57
N ASN A 99 7.01 -15.69 -21.18
CA ASN A 99 8.32 -15.60 -21.83
C ASN A 99 8.31 -14.59 -22.99
N GLU A 100 7.26 -14.61 -23.81
CA GLU A 100 7.12 -13.69 -24.95
C GLU A 100 6.97 -12.23 -24.47
N LEU A 101 6.10 -11.99 -23.48
CA LEU A 101 5.87 -10.67 -22.91
C LEU A 101 7.13 -10.11 -22.23
N ASN A 102 7.93 -10.96 -21.58
CA ASN A 102 9.14 -10.54 -20.90
C ASN A 102 10.28 -10.11 -21.85
N LYS A 103 10.31 -10.58 -23.10
CA LYS A 103 11.35 -10.19 -24.08
C LYS A 103 11.49 -8.68 -24.25
N PRO A 104 10.41 -7.90 -24.49
CA PRO A 104 10.49 -6.43 -24.52
C PRO A 104 10.63 -5.81 -23.13
N LEU A 105 9.94 -6.32 -22.10
CA LEU A 105 9.97 -5.73 -20.75
C LEU A 105 11.37 -5.75 -20.14
N ILE A 106 12.10 -6.87 -20.28
CA ILE A 106 13.45 -7.02 -19.73
C ILE A 106 14.41 -5.98 -20.33
N ARG A 107 14.24 -5.65 -21.62
CA ARG A 107 15.06 -4.62 -22.30
C ARG A 107 14.77 -3.20 -21.81
N GLU A 108 13.61 -2.99 -21.21
CA GLU A 108 13.20 -1.74 -20.55
C GLU A 108 13.48 -1.76 -19.04
N GLY A 109 14.09 -2.83 -18.52
CA GLY A 109 14.44 -2.97 -17.11
C GLY A 109 13.31 -3.52 -16.23
N TYR A 110 12.27 -4.12 -16.80
CA TYR A 110 11.13 -4.69 -16.08
C TYR A 110 10.99 -6.19 -16.31
N GLU A 111 10.40 -6.88 -15.35
CA GLU A 111 10.10 -8.30 -15.43
C GLU A 111 8.68 -8.53 -14.92
N ALA A 112 7.88 -9.19 -15.74
CA ALA A 112 6.58 -9.72 -15.38
C ALA A 112 6.72 -11.14 -14.81
N PHE A 113 5.93 -11.46 -13.79
CA PHE A 113 5.89 -12.78 -13.16
C PHE A 113 4.50 -13.05 -12.58
N PHE A 114 4.13 -14.32 -12.44
CA PHE A 114 2.97 -14.73 -11.67
C PHE A 114 3.39 -14.96 -10.22
N ASP A 115 2.54 -14.55 -9.27
CA ASP A 115 2.65 -14.95 -7.88
C ASP A 115 1.67 -16.10 -7.57
N ASP A 116 1.68 -16.61 -6.35
CA ASP A 116 0.86 -17.75 -5.92
C ASP A 116 -0.66 -17.50 -5.97
N ASP A 117 -1.07 -16.25 -6.17
CA ASP A 117 -2.46 -15.82 -6.39
C ASP A 117 -2.90 -15.88 -7.86
N ASN A 118 -2.02 -16.35 -8.76
CA ASN A 118 -2.22 -16.40 -10.21
C ASN A 118 -2.41 -15.03 -10.90
N LEU A 119 -2.10 -13.92 -10.23
CA LEU A 119 -2.12 -12.59 -10.84
C LEU A 119 -0.76 -12.22 -11.44
N LEU A 120 -0.78 -11.40 -12.50
CA LEU A 120 0.45 -10.86 -13.08
C LEU A 120 0.96 -9.67 -12.27
N TYR A 121 2.22 -9.76 -11.87
CA TYR A 121 2.99 -8.69 -11.23
C TYR A 121 4.11 -8.24 -12.15
N ILE A 122 4.47 -6.97 -12.06
CA ILE A 122 5.60 -6.40 -12.83
C ILE A 122 6.52 -5.69 -11.86
N ARG A 123 7.81 -6.03 -11.87
CA ARG A 123 8.81 -5.39 -11.03
C ARG A 123 9.94 -4.81 -11.86
N HIS A 124 10.54 -3.73 -11.37
CA HIS A 124 11.80 -3.24 -11.90
C HIS A 124 12.94 -4.19 -11.52
N ILE A 125 13.75 -4.61 -12.49
CA ILE A 125 14.77 -5.65 -12.33
C ILE A 125 15.85 -5.22 -11.34
N GLY A 126 16.29 -3.95 -11.42
CA GLY A 126 17.40 -3.42 -10.62
C GLY A 126 17.03 -3.11 -9.16
N THR A 127 15.85 -2.53 -8.94
CA THR A 127 15.42 -2.09 -7.59
C THR A 127 14.44 -3.05 -6.92
N LYS A 128 13.94 -4.05 -7.65
CA LYS A 128 12.89 -4.99 -7.21
C LYS A 128 11.56 -4.33 -6.80
N ILE A 129 11.38 -3.05 -7.14
CA ILE A 129 10.13 -2.32 -6.89
C ILE A 129 9.02 -2.91 -7.78
N VAL A 130 7.95 -3.39 -7.15
CA VAL A 130 6.76 -3.89 -7.85
C VAL A 130 5.84 -2.73 -8.22
N SER A 131 5.38 -2.69 -9.47
CA SER A 131 4.43 -1.74 -10.04
C SER A 131 3.02 -2.15 -9.63
N MET A 132 2.65 -1.81 -8.40
CA MET A 132 1.36 -2.11 -7.79
C MET A 132 0.73 -0.83 -7.27
N THR A 133 -0.59 -0.74 -7.38
CA THR A 133 -1.40 0.18 -6.59
C THR A 133 -1.87 -0.52 -5.32
N ASN A 134 -1.61 0.13 -4.19
CA ASN A 134 -2.11 -0.30 -2.90
C ASN A 134 -3.60 0.09 -2.83
N ASN A 135 -4.48 -0.63 -3.52
CA ASN A 135 -5.93 -0.42 -3.39
C ASN A 135 -6.50 -1.34 -2.29
N PRO A 136 -6.76 -0.83 -1.07
CA PRO A 136 -7.30 -1.63 0.05
C PRO A 136 -8.72 -2.15 -0.17
N HIS A 137 -9.41 -1.71 -1.23
CA HIS A 137 -10.80 -2.09 -1.50
C HIS A 137 -10.97 -3.19 -2.54
N ARG A 138 -9.88 -3.75 -3.07
CA ARG A 138 -9.95 -4.94 -3.94
C ARG A 138 -10.12 -6.23 -3.10
N PRO A 139 -10.69 -7.31 -3.67
CA PRO A 139 -10.63 -8.63 -3.06
C PRO A 139 -9.19 -9.07 -2.80
N PHE A 140 -8.90 -9.56 -1.59
CA PHE A 140 -7.58 -10.04 -1.21
C PHE A 140 -7.29 -11.44 -1.73
N THR A 141 -6.03 -11.68 -2.03
CA THR A 141 -5.53 -12.99 -2.45
C THR A 141 -5.53 -13.98 -1.27
N PRO A 142 -5.49 -15.30 -1.50
CA PRO A 142 -5.39 -16.28 -0.40
C PRO A 142 -4.15 -16.05 0.49
N GLN A 143 -3.04 -15.60 -0.09
CA GLN A 143 -1.83 -15.26 0.65
C GLN A 143 -1.97 -13.97 1.44
N GLU A 144 -2.56 -12.94 0.86
CA GLU A 144 -2.89 -11.68 1.55
C GLU A 144 -3.85 -11.94 2.72
N LEU A 145 -4.83 -12.84 2.56
CA LEU A 145 -5.74 -13.28 3.63
C LEU A 145 -5.00 -14.05 4.73
N LYS A 146 -4.09 -14.96 4.38
CA LYS A 146 -3.24 -15.66 5.36
C LYS A 146 -2.38 -14.67 6.13
N ARG A 147 -1.72 -13.76 5.42
CA ARG A 147 -0.88 -12.70 5.98
C ARG A 147 -1.67 -11.75 6.89
N ARG A 148 -2.86 -11.34 6.45
CA ARG A 148 -3.81 -10.55 7.26
C ARG A 148 -4.19 -11.30 8.52
N SER A 149 -4.46 -12.60 8.44
CA SER A 149 -4.83 -13.43 9.60
C SER A 149 -3.70 -13.53 10.62
N LEU A 150 -2.46 -13.70 10.15
CA LEU A 150 -1.27 -13.67 11.02
C LEU A 150 -1.08 -12.31 11.69
N LEU A 151 -1.30 -11.22 10.94
CA LEU A 151 -1.23 -9.88 11.50
C LEU A 151 -2.34 -9.62 12.54
N ILE A 152 -3.55 -10.14 12.31
CA ILE A 152 -4.64 -10.08 13.30
C ILE A 152 -4.20 -10.75 14.59
N GLN A 153 -3.65 -11.96 14.53
CA GLN A 153 -3.19 -12.70 15.72
C GLN A 153 -2.09 -11.92 16.47
N TYR A 154 -1.15 -11.32 15.73
CA TYR A 154 -0.10 -10.50 16.34
C TYR A 154 -0.67 -9.25 17.02
N LEU A 155 -1.60 -8.54 16.38
CA LEU A 155 -2.21 -7.34 16.97
C LEU A 155 -2.99 -7.63 18.27
N ASP A 156 -3.49 -8.85 18.44
CA ASP A 156 -4.15 -9.25 19.70
C ASP A 156 -3.15 -9.37 20.86
N THR A 157 -1.96 -9.90 20.59
CA THR A 157 -0.95 -10.18 21.62
C THR A 157 0.02 -9.03 21.84
N CYS A 158 0.34 -8.26 20.80
CA CYS A 158 1.43 -7.29 20.83
C CYS A 158 1.26 -6.21 21.92
N SER A 159 2.35 -5.70 22.47
CA SER A 159 2.36 -4.56 23.38
C SER A 159 2.11 -3.23 22.65
N GLU A 160 1.89 -2.13 23.40
CA GLU A 160 1.79 -0.80 22.79
C GLU A 160 3.10 -0.38 22.13
N ASP A 161 4.24 -0.72 22.73
CA ASP A 161 5.57 -0.48 22.17
C ASP A 161 5.79 -1.28 20.89
N GLU A 162 5.39 -2.56 20.85
CA GLU A 162 5.45 -3.40 19.64
C GLU A 162 4.52 -2.89 18.53
N LEU A 163 3.31 -2.42 18.87
CA LEU A 163 2.42 -1.77 17.91
C LEU A 163 3.11 -0.55 17.29
N ILE A 164 3.83 0.25 18.08
CA ILE A 164 4.56 1.41 17.57
C ILE A 164 5.75 0.96 16.71
N GLU A 165 6.66 0.17 17.27
CA GLU A 165 7.97 -0.12 16.69
C GLU A 165 7.92 -1.10 15.51
N GLU A 166 7.12 -2.16 15.62
CA GLU A 166 7.07 -3.26 14.64
C GLU A 166 5.94 -3.09 13.61
N ILE A 167 4.92 -2.28 13.92
CA ILE A 167 3.77 -2.06 13.03
C ILE A 167 3.74 -0.62 12.48
N LEU A 168 3.62 0.41 13.33
CA LEU A 168 3.40 1.76 12.82
C LEU A 168 4.66 2.36 12.17
N LEU A 169 5.86 2.16 12.75
CA LEU A 169 7.08 2.70 12.15
C LEU A 169 7.35 2.15 10.73
N PRO A 170 7.28 0.82 10.47
CA PRO A 170 7.47 0.30 9.11
C PRO A 170 6.37 0.75 8.15
N LEU A 171 5.12 0.83 8.61
CA LEU A 171 3.99 1.30 7.82
C LEU A 171 4.17 2.70 7.30
N PHE A 172 4.41 3.67 8.19
CA PHE A 172 4.54 5.06 7.79
C PHE A 172 5.77 5.28 6.90
N ARG A 173 6.87 4.55 7.11
CA ARG A 173 8.03 4.57 6.19
C ARG A 173 7.64 4.10 4.80
N GLN A 174 6.88 3.00 4.69
CA GLN A 174 6.42 2.47 3.40
C GLN A 174 5.45 3.43 2.70
N LEU A 175 4.63 4.16 3.46
CA LEU A 175 3.73 5.19 2.95
C LEU A 175 4.45 6.49 2.54
N GLY A 176 5.78 6.54 2.65
CA GLY A 176 6.60 7.67 2.19
C GLY A 176 6.82 8.75 3.25
N PHE A 177 6.42 8.53 4.51
CA PHE A 177 6.79 9.44 5.60
C PHE A 177 8.27 9.30 5.95
N HIS A 178 8.87 10.40 6.37
CA HIS A 178 10.28 10.50 6.71
C HIS A 178 10.45 10.86 8.19
N ARG A 179 11.63 10.57 8.76
CA ARG A 179 11.96 10.84 10.16
C ARG A 179 10.96 10.21 11.15
N VAL A 180 10.44 9.03 10.81
CA VAL A 180 9.53 8.28 11.68
C VAL A 180 10.33 7.75 12.88
N SER A 181 10.24 8.44 14.01
CA SER A 181 10.97 8.15 15.24
C SER A 181 10.01 8.04 16.42
N ALA A 182 10.14 6.95 17.18
CA ALA A 182 9.45 6.80 18.46
C ALA A 182 10.09 7.75 19.49
N SER A 183 9.25 8.44 20.25
CA SER A 183 9.67 9.30 21.35
C SER A 183 9.73 8.43 22.61
N GLY A 184 10.93 8.16 23.18
CA GLY A 184 10.95 7.64 24.56
C GLY A 184 12.15 6.89 25.12
N HIS A 185 13.19 6.54 24.36
CA HIS A 185 14.22 5.64 24.94
C HIS A 185 15.25 6.27 25.90
N LYS A 186 15.21 7.58 26.20
CA LYS A 186 16.11 8.19 27.21
C LYS A 186 15.52 9.28 28.11
N ASP A 187 14.51 10.04 27.69
CA ASP A 187 13.98 11.16 28.47
C ASP A 187 12.43 11.23 28.41
N LYS A 188 11.76 10.39 29.21
CA LYS A 188 10.28 10.37 29.38
C LYS A 188 9.68 11.73 29.78
N ALA A 189 10.49 12.69 30.22
CA ALA A 189 10.08 14.04 30.58
C ALA A 189 9.83 14.97 29.37
N LEU A 190 10.17 14.54 28.15
CA LEU A 190 10.00 15.30 26.90
C LEU A 190 8.94 14.68 25.96
N GLU A 191 8.17 13.69 26.43
CA GLU A 191 7.05 13.10 25.70
C GLU A 191 5.81 14.00 25.82
N TYR A 192 5.73 15.03 24.97
CA TYR A 192 4.61 15.98 24.93
C TYR A 192 3.36 15.36 24.27
N GLY A 193 2.94 14.17 24.72
CA GLY A 193 1.77 13.45 24.22
C GLY A 193 1.89 12.99 22.77
N LYS A 194 3.11 12.64 22.33
CA LYS A 194 3.38 12.10 20.98
C LYS A 194 4.23 10.84 21.15
N ASP A 195 3.73 9.72 20.67
CA ASP A 195 4.49 8.47 20.65
C ASP A 195 5.43 8.45 19.44
N ILE A 196 4.99 9.02 18.31
CA ILE A 196 5.80 9.17 17.09
C ILE A 196 5.68 10.60 16.60
N TRP A 197 6.76 11.12 16.00
CA TRP A 197 6.67 12.23 15.07
C TRP A 197 7.25 11.84 13.72
N MET A 198 6.76 12.46 12.66
CA MET A 198 7.17 12.21 11.29
C MET A 198 6.88 13.42 10.40
N ARG A 199 7.40 13.41 9.18
CA ARG A 199 7.11 14.44 8.18
C ARG A 199 6.81 13.84 6.81
N TYR A 200 6.07 14.57 5.99
CA TYR A 200 5.77 14.21 4.61
C TYR A 200 6.10 15.39 3.69
N THR A 201 6.88 15.14 2.65
CA THR A 201 7.26 16.17 1.67
C THR A 201 6.30 16.11 0.50
N LEU A 202 5.54 17.18 0.29
CA LEU A 202 4.64 17.32 -0.85
C LEU A 202 5.44 17.41 -2.16
N PRO A 203 4.82 17.12 -3.32
CA PRO A 203 5.48 17.28 -4.62
C PRO A 203 6.01 18.70 -4.89
N THR A 204 5.41 19.70 -4.26
CA THR A 204 5.84 21.11 -4.28
C THR A 204 7.01 21.42 -3.34
N GLN A 205 7.60 20.40 -2.71
CA GLN A 205 8.69 20.46 -1.72
C GLN A 205 8.34 21.08 -0.36
N HIS A 206 7.08 21.48 -0.15
CA HIS A 206 6.62 21.89 1.17
C HIS A 206 6.54 20.66 2.10
N VAL A 207 6.88 20.85 3.37
CA VAL A 207 6.91 19.78 4.37
C VAL A 207 5.71 19.94 5.29
N LEU A 208 5.00 18.85 5.53
CA LEU A 208 3.99 18.72 6.56
C LEU A 208 4.53 17.86 7.70
N TYR A 209 4.30 18.30 8.94
CA TYR A 209 4.72 17.62 10.15
C TYR A 209 3.53 16.95 10.84
N PHE A 210 3.73 15.71 11.27
CA PHE A 210 2.71 14.88 11.88
C PHE A 210 3.18 14.37 13.23
N GLY A 211 2.29 14.38 14.22
CA GLY A 211 2.44 13.64 15.46
C GLY A 211 1.46 12.48 15.50
N ILE A 212 1.82 11.41 16.21
CA ILE A 212 0.98 10.24 16.38
C ILE A 212 0.81 9.96 17.87
N GLN A 213 -0.42 9.73 18.28
CA GLN A 213 -0.76 9.11 19.54
C GLN A 213 -1.41 7.77 19.24
N ALA A 214 -0.72 6.69 19.58
CA ALA A 214 -1.15 5.33 19.43
C ALA A 214 -1.64 4.77 20.78
N LYS A 215 -2.64 3.89 20.72
CA LYS A 215 -3.08 3.07 21.85
C LYS A 215 -3.38 1.66 21.38
N LYS A 216 -2.99 0.64 22.15
CA LYS A 216 -3.31 -0.76 21.81
C LYS A 216 -4.82 -1.02 21.79
N GLY A 217 -5.54 -0.49 22.77
CA GLY A 217 -6.93 -0.85 23.06
C GLY A 217 -8.00 -0.18 22.19
N LYS A 218 -9.25 -0.48 22.51
CA LYS A 218 -10.43 0.19 21.94
C LYS A 218 -10.56 1.61 22.51
N LEU A 219 -10.89 2.58 21.66
CA LEU A 219 -11.18 3.95 22.06
C LEU A 219 -12.70 4.17 22.11
N ASP A 220 -13.22 4.39 23.31
CA ASP A 220 -14.64 4.62 23.55
C ASP A 220 -14.91 5.90 24.37
N ALA A 221 -16.05 6.53 24.11
CA ALA A 221 -16.46 7.72 24.85
C ALA A 221 -17.12 7.38 26.21
N SER A 222 -17.09 6.11 26.64
CA SER A 222 -17.66 5.72 27.92
C SER A 222 -16.68 6.11 29.02
N GLY A 223 -17.12 6.93 29.98
CA GLY A 223 -16.25 7.50 31.02
C GLY A 223 -15.70 6.49 32.04
N VAL A 224 -15.71 5.19 31.72
CA VAL A 224 -15.25 4.10 32.59
C VAL A 224 -14.14 3.35 31.87
N SER A 225 -12.90 3.63 32.24
CA SER A 225 -11.73 2.84 31.85
C SER A 225 -11.80 1.45 32.49
N LYS A 226 -12.52 0.51 31.87
CA LYS A 226 -12.42 -0.90 32.22
C LYS A 226 -11.25 -1.50 31.44
N ALA A 227 -10.24 -1.98 32.16
CA ALA A 227 -9.09 -2.86 31.80
C ALA A 227 -8.41 -2.73 30.41
N SER A 228 -9.14 -2.57 29.30
CA SER A 228 -8.67 -2.43 27.92
C SER A 228 -9.23 -1.21 27.15
N ASN A 229 -10.19 -0.47 27.72
CA ASN A 229 -10.76 0.73 27.12
C ASN A 229 -10.01 1.99 27.56
N VAL A 230 -9.51 2.77 26.60
CA VAL A 230 -8.80 4.02 26.87
C VAL A 230 -9.77 5.19 26.81
N ASN A 231 -9.70 6.05 27.83
CA ASN A 231 -10.56 7.22 27.93
C ASN A 231 -10.20 8.26 26.88
N VAL A 232 -11.18 8.59 26.03
CA VAL A 232 -11.05 9.58 24.97
C VAL A 232 -10.64 10.98 25.45
N SER A 233 -10.93 11.32 26.72
CA SER A 233 -10.51 12.60 27.32
C SER A 233 -8.99 12.69 27.51
N GLU A 234 -8.33 11.57 27.77
CA GLU A 234 -6.87 11.49 27.88
C GLU A 234 -6.23 11.76 26.51
N ILE A 235 -6.74 11.07 25.48
CA ILE A 235 -6.28 11.24 24.09
C ILE A 235 -6.47 12.69 23.63
N HIS A 236 -7.60 13.31 23.95
CA HIS A 236 -7.83 14.71 23.63
C HIS A 236 -6.77 15.65 24.22
N ASN A 237 -6.40 15.44 25.48
CA ASN A 237 -5.38 16.27 26.12
C ASN A 237 -4.00 16.02 25.51
N GLN A 238 -3.66 14.77 25.20
CA GLN A 238 -2.42 14.42 24.49
C GLN A 238 -2.34 15.08 23.11
N VAL A 239 -3.43 15.05 22.34
CA VAL A 239 -3.50 15.70 21.03
C VAL A 239 -3.39 17.22 21.13
N LEU A 240 -4.00 17.85 22.15
CA LEU A 240 -3.82 19.29 22.37
C LEU A 240 -2.38 19.65 22.69
N MET A 241 -1.69 18.85 23.51
CA MET A 241 -0.26 19.03 23.78
C MET A 241 0.57 18.83 22.52
N MET A 242 0.26 17.80 21.72
CA MET A 242 0.92 17.49 20.47
C MET A 242 0.86 18.64 19.46
N LEU A 243 -0.33 19.23 19.26
CA LEU A 243 -0.51 20.36 18.34
C LEU A 243 0.07 21.67 18.88
N GLY A 244 0.18 21.82 20.21
CA GLY A 244 0.72 23.02 20.85
C GLY A 244 2.23 23.04 21.05
N HIS A 245 2.94 21.93 20.79
CA HIS A 245 4.36 21.78 21.11
C HIS A 245 5.26 21.72 19.87
N GLU A 246 6.32 22.53 19.86
CA GLU A 246 7.32 22.60 18.80
C GLU A 246 8.31 21.43 18.82
N ILE A 247 8.48 20.78 17.69
CA ILE A 247 9.53 19.79 17.45
C ILE A 247 10.74 20.45 16.79
N PHE A 248 11.94 19.97 17.09
CA PHE A 248 13.16 20.43 16.42
C PHE A 248 13.44 19.57 15.20
N ASP A 249 13.44 20.18 14.01
CA ASP A 249 13.84 19.53 12.77
C ASP A 249 15.33 19.80 12.50
N PRO A 250 16.22 18.79 12.61
CA PRO A 250 17.65 18.99 12.43
C PRO A 250 18.04 19.34 10.99
N GLU A 251 17.24 18.98 9.99
CA GLU A 251 17.58 19.25 8.58
C GLU A 251 17.31 20.70 8.18
N SER A 252 16.20 21.26 8.66
CA SER A 252 15.94 22.69 8.51
C SER A 252 16.60 23.53 9.60
N SER A 253 17.12 22.88 10.66
CA SER A 253 17.68 23.50 11.87
C SER A 253 16.71 24.51 12.50
N ARG A 254 15.41 24.16 12.52
CA ARG A 254 14.32 25.02 13.02
C ARG A 254 13.41 24.26 13.97
N LYS A 255 12.78 25.00 14.87
CA LYS A 255 11.63 24.53 15.63
C LYS A 255 10.37 24.73 14.79
N VAL A 256 9.55 23.70 14.70
CA VAL A 256 8.34 23.68 13.88
C VAL A 256 7.19 23.09 14.69
N LEU A 257 5.97 23.57 14.43
CA LEU A 257 4.78 23.00 15.02
C LEU A 257 4.35 21.74 14.26
N VAL A 258 3.59 20.89 14.93
CA VAL A 258 2.91 19.77 14.27
C VAL A 258 1.70 20.33 13.51
N ASP A 259 1.62 20.04 12.21
CA ASP A 259 0.51 20.46 11.37
C ASP A 259 -0.72 19.58 11.60
N HIS A 260 -0.52 18.26 11.78
CA HIS A 260 -1.59 17.28 11.92
C HIS A 260 -1.29 16.20 12.99
N ALA A 261 -2.34 15.70 13.64
CA ALA A 261 -2.26 14.65 14.63
C ALA A 261 -2.99 13.38 14.13
N PHE A 262 -2.29 12.25 14.15
CA PHE A 262 -2.89 10.93 14.00
C PHE A 262 -3.28 10.37 15.37
N ILE A 263 -4.52 9.92 15.49
CA ILE A 263 -5.00 9.12 16.60
C ILE A 263 -5.12 7.69 16.10
N VAL A 264 -4.26 6.82 16.60
CA VAL A 264 -4.15 5.43 16.16
C VAL A 264 -4.63 4.49 17.26
N ALA A 265 -5.45 3.52 16.91
CA ALA A 265 -5.87 2.47 17.83
C ALA A 265 -5.59 1.08 17.24
N GLY A 266 -4.97 0.20 18.04
CA GLY A 266 -4.88 -1.23 17.75
C GLY A 266 -6.23 -1.96 17.88
N GLY A 267 -7.23 -1.30 18.45
CA GLY A 267 -8.64 -1.71 18.47
C GLY A 267 -9.53 -0.78 17.65
N GLU A 268 -10.84 -0.88 17.89
CA GLU A 268 -11.85 -0.02 17.25
C GLU A 268 -11.80 1.41 17.82
N ILE A 269 -11.92 2.42 16.96
CA ILE A 269 -12.24 3.80 17.38
C ILE A 269 -13.73 4.03 17.14
N THR A 270 -14.52 3.98 18.21
CA THR A 270 -15.98 4.05 18.11
C THR A 270 -16.46 5.35 17.47
N LYS A 271 -17.62 5.30 16.80
CA LYS A 271 -18.26 6.49 16.24
C LYS A 271 -18.50 7.57 17.29
N GLN A 272 -18.84 7.18 18.53
CA GLN A 272 -19.01 8.12 19.64
C GLN A 272 -17.69 8.79 20.03
N ALA A 273 -16.57 8.05 20.08
CA ALA A 273 -15.25 8.61 20.33
C ALA A 273 -14.82 9.60 19.25
N ARG A 274 -14.98 9.24 17.96
CA ARG A 274 -14.69 10.13 16.81
C ARG A 274 -15.51 11.42 16.89
N ASN A 275 -16.81 11.30 17.16
CA ASN A 275 -17.70 12.45 17.30
C ASN A 275 -17.37 13.32 18.52
N TRP A 276 -16.98 12.72 19.64
CA TRP A 276 -16.62 13.45 20.85
C TRP A 276 -15.32 14.24 20.66
N LEU A 277 -14.29 13.60 20.09
CA LEU A 277 -13.01 14.26 19.78
C LEU A 277 -13.20 15.38 18.77
N GLY A 278 -13.95 15.11 17.70
CA GLY A 278 -14.33 16.14 16.73
C GLY A 278 -15.07 17.29 17.41
N GLY A 279 -16.12 16.99 18.19
CA GLY A 279 -16.98 18.00 18.80
C GLY A 279 -16.28 18.88 19.84
N LYS A 280 -15.31 18.35 20.59
CA LYS A 280 -14.58 19.08 21.65
C LYS A 280 -13.49 20.01 21.14
N LEU A 281 -13.03 19.80 19.91
CA LEU A 281 -12.03 20.66 19.30
C LEU A 281 -12.69 21.80 18.53
N ASP A 282 -12.00 22.94 18.50
CA ASP A 282 -12.41 24.08 17.67
C ASP A 282 -12.43 23.68 16.19
N ALA A 283 -13.30 24.33 15.42
CA ALA A 283 -13.53 23.98 14.01
C ALA A 283 -12.23 23.95 13.16
N SER A 284 -11.26 24.82 13.45
CA SER A 284 -9.95 24.86 12.77
C SER A 284 -9.00 23.73 13.17
N LYS A 285 -9.12 23.19 14.39
CA LYS A 285 -8.28 22.08 14.88
C LYS A 285 -8.83 20.71 14.44
N ARG A 286 -10.11 20.63 14.09
CA ARG A 286 -10.74 19.38 13.60
C ARG A 286 -10.11 18.88 12.30
N SER A 287 -9.78 19.78 11.37
CA SER A 287 -9.14 19.41 10.10
C SER A 287 -7.72 18.91 10.26
N GLN A 288 -7.11 19.11 11.43
CA GLN A 288 -5.76 18.65 11.73
C GLN A 288 -5.73 17.21 12.27
N ILE A 289 -6.89 16.59 12.55
CA ILE A 289 -6.94 15.26 13.14
C ILE A 289 -7.31 14.20 12.12
N MET A 290 -6.53 13.14 12.12
CA MET A 290 -6.79 11.92 11.38
C MET A 290 -6.91 10.75 12.34
N PHE A 291 -7.78 9.81 11.99
CA PHE A 291 -8.03 8.61 12.76
C PHE A 291 -7.59 7.40 11.96
N MET A 292 -6.97 6.44 12.64
CA MET A 292 -6.58 5.16 12.06
C MET A 292 -6.87 4.07 13.09
N ASP A 293 -7.85 3.21 12.81
CA ASP A 293 -8.16 2.09 13.70
C ASP A 293 -7.53 0.78 13.20
N ARG A 294 -7.83 -0.31 13.92
CA ARG A 294 -7.31 -1.64 13.59
C ARG A 294 -7.57 -2.03 12.14
N ASP A 295 -8.77 -1.78 11.62
CA ASP A 295 -9.12 -2.19 10.26
C ASP A 295 -8.35 -1.37 9.23
N ASP A 296 -8.15 -0.07 9.49
CA ASP A 296 -7.30 0.79 8.66
C ASP A 296 -5.85 0.25 8.60
N ILE A 297 -5.26 -0.10 9.76
CA ILE A 297 -3.91 -0.69 9.85
C ILE A 297 -3.85 -1.98 9.04
N LEU A 298 -4.79 -2.90 9.27
CA LEU A 298 -4.84 -4.20 8.60
C LEU A 298 -4.96 -4.04 7.08
N ASN A 299 -5.84 -3.15 6.62
CA ASN A 299 -6.07 -2.91 5.20
C ASN A 299 -4.79 -2.38 4.53
N LEU A 300 -4.16 -1.36 5.12
CA LEU A 300 -2.91 -0.81 4.60
C LEU A 300 -1.78 -1.85 4.59
N TYR A 301 -1.63 -2.62 5.67
CA TYR A 301 -0.63 -3.69 5.76
C TYR A 301 -0.86 -4.82 4.77
N THR A 302 -2.12 -5.14 4.48
CA THR A 302 -2.48 -6.24 3.57
C THR A 302 -2.10 -5.88 2.14
N VAL A 303 -2.38 -4.64 1.72
CA VAL A 303 -2.06 -4.19 0.34
C VAL A 303 -0.65 -3.68 0.16
N SER A 304 0.06 -3.41 1.26
CA SER A 304 1.45 -2.99 1.22
C SER A 304 2.39 -4.19 1.31
N SER A 305 3.43 -4.23 0.48
CA SER A 305 4.49 -5.25 0.53
C SER A 305 5.45 -5.07 1.72
N ILE A 306 4.95 -4.65 2.88
CA ILE A 306 5.75 -4.50 4.11
C ILE A 306 6.08 -5.90 4.62
N PRO A 307 7.26 -6.21 5.14
CA PRO A 307 7.49 -7.48 5.84
C PRO A 307 6.61 -7.60 7.10
N LEU A 308 6.16 -8.81 7.45
CA LEU A 308 5.54 -9.03 8.76
C LEU A 308 6.61 -8.95 9.86
N PRO A 309 6.27 -8.52 11.09
CA PRO A 309 7.18 -8.59 12.23
C PRO A 309 7.77 -9.99 12.39
N LYS A 310 9.05 -10.05 12.76
CA LYS A 310 9.80 -11.32 12.85
C LYS A 310 9.21 -12.28 13.90
N GLU A 311 8.59 -11.72 14.93
CA GLU A 311 8.00 -12.48 16.03
C GLU A 311 6.76 -13.29 15.64
N ILE A 312 6.10 -12.93 14.54
CA ILE A 312 4.96 -13.67 14.02
C ILE A 312 5.36 -15.12 13.67
N PHE A 313 6.60 -15.34 13.25
CA PHE A 313 7.11 -16.67 12.89
C PHE A 313 7.50 -17.53 14.10
N HIS A 314 7.59 -16.96 15.30
CA HIS A 314 7.89 -17.73 16.52
C HIS A 314 6.66 -18.46 17.10
N HIS A 315 5.44 -18.03 16.73
CA HIS A 315 4.19 -18.65 17.19
C HIS A 315 3.77 -19.90 16.42
N GLU A 316 4.34 -20.18 15.23
CA GLU A 316 4.11 -21.46 14.54
C GLU A 316 4.93 -22.61 15.15
N GLY A 317 6.03 -22.33 15.86
CA GLY A 317 6.92 -23.34 16.42
C GLY A 317 6.49 -23.94 17.76
N SER A 318 5.46 -23.41 18.42
CA SER A 318 5.06 -23.80 19.78
C SER A 318 3.80 -24.67 19.86
N ILE A 319 3.24 -25.09 18.72
CA ILE A 319 2.06 -25.98 18.67
C ILE A 319 2.48 -27.29 17.99
N ASN A 320 3.15 -28.19 18.73
CA ASN A 320 3.20 -29.65 18.55
C ASN A 320 4.52 -30.25 19.11
N SER A 321 4.64 -30.41 20.43
CA SER A 321 5.65 -31.31 21.00
C SER A 321 5.20 -32.17 22.17
N ASP A 322 3.91 -32.18 22.53
CA ASP A 322 3.40 -32.97 23.66
C ASP A 322 2.49 -34.13 23.22
N GLU A 323 2.95 -34.93 22.23
CA GLU A 323 2.50 -36.32 22.11
C GLU A 323 3.70 -37.25 22.31
N VAL A 324 3.75 -37.85 23.50
CA VAL A 324 4.68 -38.90 23.88
C VAL A 324 4.24 -40.19 23.17
N PRO A 325 5.15 -40.95 22.52
CA PRO A 325 4.77 -42.14 21.78
C PRO A 325 4.51 -43.33 22.72
N PHE A 326 3.40 -44.04 22.50
CA PHE A 326 3.20 -45.43 22.91
C PHE A 326 3.24 -46.34 21.69
#